data_AF-A0A8T3QLG4-F1
#
_entry.id   AF-A0A8T3QLG4-F1
#
_cell.length_a   1.000
_cell.length_b   1.000
_cell.length_c   1.000
_cell.angle_alpha   90.00
_cell.angle_beta   90.00
_cell.angle_gamma   90.00
#
_symmetry.space_group_name_H-M   'P 1'
#
loop_
_entity.id
_entity.type
_entity.pdbx_description
1 polymer ?
#
loop_
_entity_poly.entity_id
_entity_poly.type
_entity_poly.pdbx_seq_one_letter_code
_entity_poly.pdbx_strand_id
1 'polypeptide(L)'
;MYLDVIGTARLAGGDAGAAAEAFDRMQALVDGLAVREPLRHRTEPDHIEALLATGAADATARAAEVLSRLERREAMLPRSWIAAALPRSRALVRAAGGDFEGAAVELAEELADTGGGFAEARALLVLGRLERRLGHRRAAGERLDRAVSLFDELPAPAWATQARQEIDRLGRRRGAGEELTPAEMRVVELIAAGLTNRVVAERLALSPKTVEAHVARAYAKLGIRSRAELGRRMAAGDVPSCGADDAAL
;
A
#
# COMPACT_ATOMS: atom_id res chain seq x y z
N MET A 1 -20.83 22.27 -4.11
CA MET A 1 -20.68 21.26 -3.02
C MET A 1 -20.58 19.83 -3.56
N TYR A 2 -21.40 19.40 -4.53
CA TYR A 2 -21.33 18.05 -5.13
C TYR A 2 -20.02 17.74 -5.89
N LEU A 3 -19.37 18.75 -6.50
CA LEU A 3 -18.15 18.55 -7.31
C LEU A 3 -16.95 18.01 -6.52
N ASP A 4 -16.81 18.33 -5.23
CA ASP A 4 -15.76 17.82 -4.34
C ASP A 4 -15.90 16.29 -4.18
N VAL A 5 -17.10 15.86 -3.77
CA VAL A 5 -17.44 14.45 -3.60
C VAL A 5 -17.31 13.67 -4.91
N ILE A 6 -17.74 14.24 -6.05
CA ILE A 6 -17.51 13.63 -7.36
C ILE A 6 -16.02 13.48 -7.63
N GLY A 7 -15.23 14.54 -7.48
CA GLY A 7 -13.81 14.53 -7.77
C GLY A 7 -13.08 13.47 -6.96
N THR A 8 -13.31 13.42 -5.65
CA THR A 8 -12.72 12.41 -4.77
C THR A 8 -13.20 10.99 -5.12
N ALA A 9 -14.48 10.79 -5.44
CA ALA A 9 -14.99 9.49 -5.85
C ALA A 9 -14.40 9.01 -7.19
N ARG A 10 -14.26 9.91 -8.16
CA ARG A 10 -13.63 9.64 -9.47
C ARG A 10 -12.16 9.29 -9.30
N LEU A 11 -11.43 10.04 -8.48
CA LEU A 11 -10.03 9.78 -8.18
C LEU A 11 -9.84 8.41 -7.52
N ALA A 12 -10.68 8.10 -6.52
CA ALA A 12 -10.66 6.80 -5.85
C ALA A 12 -11.01 5.64 -6.81
N GLY A 13 -11.90 5.89 -7.78
CA GLY A 13 -12.24 4.96 -8.85
C GLY A 13 -11.19 4.82 -9.95
N GLY A 14 -10.11 5.62 -9.93
CA GLY A 14 -9.04 5.60 -10.93
C GLY A 14 -9.31 6.44 -12.19
N ASP A 15 -10.37 7.25 -12.21
CA ASP A 15 -10.72 8.15 -13.31
C ASP A 15 -10.12 9.55 -13.05
N ALA A 16 -8.80 9.65 -13.24
CA ALA A 16 -8.04 10.86 -12.97
C ALA A 16 -8.47 12.06 -13.83
N GLY A 17 -8.85 11.82 -15.09
CA GLY A 17 -9.32 12.87 -16.01
C GLY A 17 -10.61 13.50 -15.52
N ALA A 18 -11.64 12.70 -15.24
CA ALA A 18 -12.90 13.23 -14.73
C ALA A 18 -12.75 13.85 -13.32
N ALA A 19 -11.83 13.32 -12.49
CA ALA A 19 -11.51 13.92 -11.21
C ALA A 19 -10.90 15.32 -11.36
N ALA A 20 -9.90 15.47 -12.24
CA ALA A 20 -9.26 16.75 -12.51
C ALA A 20 -10.28 17.78 -13.04
N GLU A 21 -11.14 17.40 -13.99
CA GLU A 21 -12.20 18.28 -14.49
C GLU A 21 -13.18 18.73 -13.40
N ALA A 22 -13.55 17.83 -12.48
CA ALA A 22 -14.44 18.16 -11.38
C ALA A 22 -13.78 19.16 -10.41
N PHE A 23 -12.49 18.97 -10.11
CA PHE A 23 -11.74 19.87 -9.24
C PHE A 23 -11.44 21.22 -9.90
N ASP A 24 -11.18 21.27 -11.21
CA ASP A 24 -11.06 22.51 -11.98
C ASP A 24 -12.34 23.34 -11.91
N ARG A 25 -13.50 22.70 -12.14
CA ARG A 25 -14.80 23.37 -12.02
C ARG A 25 -15.05 23.86 -10.60
N MET A 26 -14.68 23.07 -9.59
CA MET A 26 -14.78 23.52 -8.20
C MET A 26 -13.90 24.74 -7.94
N GLN A 27 -12.66 24.73 -8.44
CA GLN A 27 -11.73 25.82 -8.26
C GLN A 27 -12.23 27.11 -8.92
N ALA A 28 -12.72 27.04 -10.16
CA ALA A 28 -13.29 28.18 -10.85
C ALA A 28 -14.50 28.78 -10.11
N LEU A 29 -15.35 27.95 -9.50
CA LEU A 29 -16.46 28.42 -8.68
C LEU A 29 -15.96 29.12 -7.40
N VAL A 30 -14.97 28.56 -6.72
CA VAL A 30 -14.39 29.16 -5.51
C VAL A 30 -13.75 30.51 -5.82
N ASP A 31 -12.99 30.61 -6.91
CA ASP A 31 -12.34 31.85 -7.34
C ASP A 31 -13.38 32.92 -7.70
N GLY A 32 -14.49 32.52 -8.36
CA GLY A 32 -15.60 33.42 -8.68
C GLY A 32 -16.39 33.93 -7.47
N LEU A 33 -16.34 33.23 -6.33
CA LEU A 33 -17.03 33.65 -5.10
C LEU A 33 -16.25 34.72 -4.30
N ALA A 34 -15.03 35.07 -4.71
CA ALA A 34 -14.11 35.97 -3.99
C ALA A 34 -13.89 35.57 -2.51
N VAL A 35 -14.15 34.31 -2.16
CA VAL A 35 -13.96 33.76 -0.82
C VAL A 35 -12.48 33.42 -0.66
N ARG A 36 -11.79 34.13 0.24
CA ARG A 36 -10.36 33.86 0.51
C ARG A 36 -10.13 32.52 1.20
N GLU A 37 -11.09 32.07 2.01
CA GLU A 37 -10.97 30.87 2.82
C GLU A 37 -12.22 29.99 2.74
N PRO A 38 -12.30 29.06 1.77
CA PRO A 38 -13.40 28.12 1.66
C PRO A 38 -13.24 26.99 2.70
N LEU A 39 -13.59 27.27 3.96
CA LEU A 39 -13.42 26.39 5.12
C LEU A 39 -14.01 24.97 4.99
N ARG A 40 -14.83 24.70 3.97
CA ARG A 40 -15.47 23.39 3.71
C ARG A 40 -14.90 22.61 2.53
N HIS A 41 -13.99 23.17 1.74
CA HIS A 41 -13.45 22.51 0.54
C HIS A 41 -12.00 22.09 0.78
N ARG A 42 -11.73 20.78 0.73
CA ARG A 42 -10.41 20.19 0.99
C ARG A 42 -9.87 19.49 -0.25
N THR A 43 -10.00 20.15 -1.39
CA THR A 43 -9.85 19.52 -2.70
C THR A 43 -8.44 19.58 -3.25
N GLU A 44 -7.60 20.53 -2.81
CA GLU A 44 -6.28 20.78 -3.38
C GLU A 44 -5.37 19.53 -3.39
N PRO A 45 -5.26 18.75 -2.31
CA PRO A 45 -4.39 17.58 -2.30
C PRO A 45 -4.85 16.47 -3.25
N ASP A 46 -6.16 16.33 -3.47
CA ASP A 46 -6.74 15.37 -4.42
C ASP A 46 -6.68 15.92 -5.85
N HIS A 47 -6.82 17.23 -6.03
CA HIS A 47 -6.68 17.91 -7.30
C HIS A 47 -5.25 17.77 -7.86
N ILE A 48 -4.23 17.94 -7.01
CA ILE A 48 -2.82 17.71 -7.37
C ILE A 48 -2.64 16.28 -7.90
N GLU A 49 -3.13 15.28 -7.16
CA GLU A 49 -3.00 13.88 -7.56
C GLU A 49 -3.75 13.59 -8.86
N ALA A 50 -4.96 14.12 -9.02
CA ALA A 50 -5.76 13.97 -10.24
C ALA A 50 -5.06 14.59 -11.46
N LEU A 51 -4.57 15.83 -11.35
CA LEU A 51 -3.84 16.51 -12.42
C LEU A 51 -2.64 15.69 -12.86
N LEU A 52 -1.78 15.28 -11.92
CA LEU A 52 -0.56 14.53 -12.24
C LEU A 52 -0.87 13.16 -12.85
N ALA A 53 -1.93 12.49 -12.39
CA ALA A 53 -2.36 11.21 -12.93
C ALA A 53 -2.91 11.29 -14.37
N THR A 54 -3.27 12.47 -14.87
CA THR A 54 -3.68 12.64 -16.29
C THR A 54 -2.52 12.48 -17.28
N GLY A 55 -1.28 12.75 -16.85
CA GLY A 55 -0.12 12.78 -17.74
C GLY A 55 -0.13 13.90 -18.78
N ALA A 56 -1.00 14.92 -18.63
CA ALA A 56 -1.02 16.07 -19.52
C ALA A 56 0.29 16.87 -19.44
N ALA A 57 0.70 17.50 -20.55
CA ALA A 57 1.99 18.20 -20.65
C ALA A 57 2.13 19.37 -19.64
N ASP A 58 1.02 20.01 -19.30
CA ASP A 58 0.93 21.12 -18.34
C ASP A 58 0.60 20.67 -16.91
N ALA A 59 0.36 19.37 -16.68
CA ALA A 59 -0.10 18.84 -15.40
C ALA A 59 0.82 19.20 -14.23
N THR A 60 2.14 19.09 -14.41
CA THR A 60 3.12 19.41 -13.37
C THR A 60 3.07 20.89 -12.99
N ALA A 61 2.97 21.78 -13.98
CA ALA A 61 2.90 23.22 -13.74
C ALA A 61 1.61 23.60 -12.99
N ARG A 62 0.48 23.03 -13.41
CA ARG A 62 -0.82 23.24 -12.75
C ARG A 62 -0.86 22.68 -11.34
N ALA A 63 -0.31 21.48 -11.12
CA ALA A 63 -0.20 20.87 -9.80
C ALA A 63 0.68 21.73 -8.86
N ALA A 64 1.77 22.31 -9.37
CA ALA A 64 2.62 23.23 -8.61
C ALA A 64 1.89 24.51 -8.21
N GLU A 65 1.02 25.05 -9.06
CA GLU A 65 0.17 26.21 -8.72
C GLU A 65 -0.81 25.88 -7.58
N VAL A 66 -1.46 24.72 -7.66
CA VAL A 66 -2.38 24.23 -6.61
C VAL A 66 -1.61 24.01 -5.30
N LEU A 67 -0.41 23.43 -5.35
CA LEU A 67 0.46 23.25 -4.19
C LEU A 67 0.84 24.61 -3.55
N SER A 68 1.28 25.57 -4.36
CA SER A 68 1.62 26.92 -3.88
C SER A 68 0.43 27.60 -3.19
N ARG A 69 -0.80 27.36 -3.66
CA ARG A 69 -2.00 27.86 -2.98
C ARG A 69 -2.22 27.17 -1.62
N LEU A 70 -2.03 25.85 -1.55
CA LEU A 70 -2.15 25.10 -0.30
C LEU A 70 -1.11 25.54 0.73
N GLU A 71 0.14 25.75 0.31
CA GLU A 71 1.23 26.24 1.16
C GLU A 71 0.96 27.66 1.69
N ARG A 72 0.48 28.57 0.83
CA ARG A 72 0.06 29.91 1.28
C ARG A 72 -1.04 29.84 2.33
N ARG A 73 -2.00 28.92 2.19
CA ARG A 73 -3.05 28.74 3.20
C ARG A 73 -2.51 28.22 4.52
N GLU A 74 -1.64 27.22 4.49
CA GLU A 74 -1.02 26.71 5.73
C GLU A 74 -0.23 27.80 6.47
N ALA A 75 0.52 28.62 5.72
CA ALA A 75 1.28 29.73 6.29
C ALA A 75 0.38 30.82 6.91
N MET A 76 -0.79 31.08 6.30
CA MET A 76 -1.73 32.09 6.80
C MET A 76 -2.58 31.58 7.97
N LEU A 77 -2.99 30.32 7.93
CA LEU A 77 -3.94 29.74 8.87
C LEU A 77 -3.68 28.23 9.00
N PRO A 78 -2.77 27.81 9.90
CA PRO A 78 -2.40 26.41 10.05
C PRO A 78 -3.63 25.55 10.39
N ARG A 79 -3.85 24.49 9.61
CA ARG A 79 -4.94 23.53 9.84
C ARG A 79 -4.38 22.12 9.88
N SER A 80 -4.81 21.33 10.86
CA SER A 80 -4.37 19.93 11.01
C SER A 80 -4.55 19.08 9.75
N TRP A 81 -5.62 19.32 8.98
CA TRP A 81 -5.85 18.59 7.73
C TRP A 81 -4.90 19.01 6.60
N ILE A 82 -4.48 20.29 6.55
CA ILE A 82 -3.52 20.77 5.56
C ILE A 82 -2.14 20.24 5.95
N ALA A 83 -1.73 20.42 7.22
CA ALA A 83 -0.49 19.86 7.75
C ALA A 83 -0.35 18.36 7.45
N ALA A 84 -1.43 17.58 7.58
CA ALA A 84 -1.42 16.15 7.28
C ALA A 84 -1.37 15.81 5.77
N ALA A 85 -1.84 16.70 4.89
CA ALA A 85 -1.93 16.43 3.45
C ALA A 85 -0.80 17.08 2.63
N LEU A 86 -0.12 18.09 3.20
CA LEU A 86 0.95 18.84 2.56
C LEU A 86 2.18 17.99 2.22
N PRO A 87 2.67 17.08 3.11
CA PRO A 87 3.80 16.21 2.79
C PRO A 87 3.59 15.43 1.49
N ARG A 88 2.43 14.77 1.37
CA ARG A 88 2.05 14.00 0.19
C ARG A 88 1.99 14.89 -1.06
N SER A 89 1.44 16.10 -0.92
CA SER A 89 1.26 17.04 -2.03
C SER A 89 2.59 17.52 -2.58
N ARG A 90 3.56 17.86 -1.71
CA ARG A 90 4.94 18.22 -2.10
C ARG A 90 5.64 17.06 -2.80
N ALA A 91 5.58 15.88 -2.22
CA ALA A 91 6.20 14.68 -2.78
C ALA A 91 5.69 14.36 -4.19
N LEU A 92 4.37 14.47 -4.42
CA LEU A 92 3.77 14.26 -5.74
C LEU A 92 4.30 15.24 -6.79
N VAL A 93 4.33 16.54 -6.49
CA VAL A 93 4.81 17.58 -7.42
C VAL A 93 6.31 17.43 -7.67
N ARG A 94 7.10 17.15 -6.61
CA ARG A 94 8.54 16.93 -6.71
C ARG A 94 8.87 15.71 -7.58
N ALA A 95 8.17 14.59 -7.37
CA ALA A 95 8.32 13.39 -8.18
C ALA A 95 7.92 13.62 -9.65
N ALA A 96 6.90 14.44 -9.91
CA ALA A 96 6.51 14.82 -11.26
C ALA A 96 7.57 15.69 -11.97
N GLY A 97 8.39 16.42 -11.20
CA GLY A 97 9.60 17.10 -11.68
C GLY A 97 10.80 16.19 -11.94
N GLY A 98 10.68 14.88 -11.67
CA GLY A 98 11.72 13.87 -11.92
C GLY A 98 12.55 13.46 -10.70
N ASP A 99 12.40 14.15 -9.57
CA ASP A 99 13.11 13.85 -8.33
C ASP A 99 12.31 12.86 -7.46
N PHE A 100 12.33 11.58 -7.85
CA PHE A 100 11.62 10.52 -7.14
C PHE A 100 12.25 10.19 -5.78
N GLU A 101 13.58 10.24 -5.70
CA GLU A 101 14.33 9.89 -4.49
C GLU A 101 14.15 10.96 -3.41
N GLY A 102 14.34 12.24 -3.77
CA GLY A 102 14.09 13.35 -2.85
C GLY A 102 12.64 13.39 -2.39
N ALA A 103 11.68 13.14 -3.28
CA ALA A 103 10.28 13.04 -2.92
C ALA A 103 9.98 11.91 -1.92
N ALA A 104 10.61 10.74 -2.06
CA ALA A 104 10.40 9.62 -1.17
C ALA A 104 11.00 9.87 0.22
N VAL A 105 12.23 10.39 0.28
CA VAL A 105 12.93 10.70 1.54
C VAL A 105 12.15 11.75 2.34
N GLU A 106 11.82 12.88 1.72
CA GLU A 106 11.10 13.98 2.38
C GLU A 106 9.73 13.51 2.90
N LEU A 107 8.99 12.73 2.10
CA LEU A 107 7.70 12.19 2.52
C LEU A 107 7.82 11.18 3.68
N ALA A 108 8.87 10.35 3.66
CA ALA A 108 9.10 9.35 4.70
C ALA A 108 9.44 10.00 6.05
N GLU A 109 10.22 11.08 6.03
CA GLU A 109 10.58 11.88 7.20
C GLU A 109 9.34 12.59 7.78
N GLU A 110 8.60 13.33 6.97
CA GLU A 110 7.40 14.05 7.44
C GLU A 110 6.29 13.10 7.92
N LEU A 111 6.18 11.88 7.36
CA LEU A 111 5.24 10.87 7.82
C LEU A 111 5.56 10.32 9.21
N ALA A 112 6.83 10.30 9.63
CA ALA A 112 7.21 9.78 10.95
C ALA A 112 6.58 10.60 12.09
N ASP A 113 6.32 11.88 11.84
CA ASP A 113 5.74 12.82 12.80
C ASP A 113 4.21 12.97 12.65
N THR A 114 3.61 12.31 11.65
CA THR A 114 2.18 12.43 11.35
C THR A 114 1.37 11.35 12.06
N GLY A 115 0.31 11.74 12.77
CA GLY A 115 -0.60 10.80 13.43
C GLY A 115 -1.51 10.02 12.47
N GLY A 116 -2.10 8.94 13.01
CA GLY A 116 -3.05 8.02 12.38
C GLY A 116 -4.11 8.62 11.45
N GLY A 117 -4.51 7.89 10.40
CA GLY A 117 -5.81 8.10 9.72
C GLY A 117 -5.75 8.15 8.19
N PHE A 118 -6.76 8.79 7.57
CA PHE A 118 -6.93 8.76 6.12
C PHE A 118 -5.81 9.50 5.36
N ALA A 119 -5.31 10.61 5.92
CA ALA A 119 -4.20 11.36 5.32
C ALA A 119 -2.89 10.55 5.34
N GLU A 120 -2.58 9.89 6.46
CA GLU A 120 -1.44 8.97 6.58
C GLU A 120 -1.56 7.82 5.58
N ALA A 121 -2.73 7.17 5.48
CA ALA A 121 -2.96 6.07 4.54
C ALA A 121 -2.72 6.49 3.08
N ARG A 122 -3.18 7.68 2.70
CA ARG A 122 -2.94 8.26 1.37
C ARG A 122 -1.46 8.59 1.13
N ALA A 123 -0.76 9.12 2.13
CA ALA A 123 0.66 9.41 2.05
C ALA A 123 1.50 8.14 1.93
N LEU A 124 1.18 7.08 2.70
CA LEU A 124 1.80 5.77 2.59
C LEU A 124 1.58 5.11 1.23
N LEU A 125 0.40 5.26 0.63
CA LEU A 125 0.13 4.80 -0.73
C LEU A 125 1.04 5.49 -1.75
N VAL A 126 1.20 6.81 -1.65
CA VAL A 126 2.12 7.57 -2.52
C VAL A 126 3.56 7.16 -2.29
N LEU A 127 4.01 7.08 -1.03
CA LEU A 127 5.36 6.65 -0.71
C LEU A 127 5.64 5.23 -1.23
N GLY A 128 4.71 4.30 -1.05
CA GLY A 128 4.82 2.95 -1.59
C GLY A 128 4.95 2.90 -3.12
N ARG A 129 4.25 3.78 -3.85
CA ARG A 129 4.39 3.94 -5.31
C ARG A 129 5.76 4.49 -5.70
N LEU A 130 6.29 5.49 -4.97
CA LEU A 130 7.62 6.06 -5.19
C LEU A 130 8.71 5.01 -4.96
N GLU A 131 8.66 4.33 -3.81
CA GLU A 131 9.60 3.26 -3.45
C GLU A 131 9.58 2.10 -4.46
N ARG A 132 8.39 1.74 -4.97
CA ARG A 132 8.27 0.75 -6.06
C ARG A 132 9.00 1.21 -7.32
N ARG A 133 8.84 2.47 -7.70
CA ARG A 133 9.48 3.06 -8.90
C ARG A 133 11.00 3.13 -8.75
N LEU A 134 11.49 3.40 -7.55
CA LEU A 134 12.92 3.39 -7.20
C LEU A 134 13.49 1.96 -7.09
N GLY A 135 12.65 0.93 -7.07
CA GLY A 135 13.06 -0.48 -6.97
C GLY A 135 13.25 -0.98 -5.52
N HIS A 136 12.90 -0.17 -4.53
CA HIS A 136 12.97 -0.50 -3.10
C HIS A 136 11.81 -1.41 -2.66
N ARG A 137 11.77 -2.62 -3.23
CA ARG A 137 10.63 -3.55 -3.10
C ARG A 137 10.20 -3.83 -1.66
N ARG A 138 11.15 -4.00 -0.75
CA ARG A 138 10.84 -4.29 0.66
C ARG A 138 10.07 -3.13 1.30
N ALA A 139 10.67 -1.94 1.27
CA ALA A 139 10.09 -0.71 1.82
C ALA A 139 8.74 -0.40 1.18
N ALA A 140 8.64 -0.51 -0.16
CA ALA A 140 7.39 -0.32 -0.88
C ALA A 140 6.27 -1.22 -0.35
N GLY A 141 6.54 -2.51 -0.11
CA GLY A 141 5.52 -3.39 0.46
C GLY A 141 5.14 -3.06 1.89
N GLU A 142 6.12 -2.82 2.77
CA GLU A 142 5.84 -2.43 4.16
C GLU A 142 4.93 -1.19 4.23
N ARG A 143 5.17 -0.20 3.36
CA ARG A 143 4.33 1.01 3.25
C ARG A 143 2.94 0.70 2.67
N LEU A 144 2.85 -0.11 1.62
CA LEU A 144 1.58 -0.46 0.98
C LEU A 144 0.70 -1.35 1.86
N ASP A 145 1.28 -2.32 2.58
CA ASP A 145 0.58 -3.18 3.52
C ASP A 145 -0.01 -2.34 4.66
N ARG A 146 0.77 -1.39 5.21
CA ARG A 146 0.26 -0.44 6.21
C ARG A 146 -0.87 0.44 5.67
N ALA A 147 -0.76 0.92 4.43
CA ALA A 147 -1.83 1.69 3.79
C ALA A 147 -3.12 0.87 3.65
N VAL A 148 -3.03 -0.41 3.26
CA VAL A 148 -4.18 -1.33 3.18
C VAL A 148 -4.84 -1.48 4.54
N SER A 149 -4.08 -1.79 5.60
CA SER A 149 -4.63 -1.92 6.95
C SER A 149 -5.41 -0.67 7.38
N LEU A 150 -4.84 0.52 7.17
CA LEU A 150 -5.50 1.77 7.51
C LEU A 150 -6.76 2.03 6.68
N PHE A 151 -6.77 1.71 5.38
CA PHE A 151 -7.98 1.87 4.56
C PHE A 151 -9.08 0.88 4.91
N ASP A 152 -8.72 -0.34 5.33
CA ASP A 152 -9.67 -1.34 5.84
C ASP A 152 -10.29 -0.89 7.18
N GLU A 153 -9.50 -0.27 8.07
CA GLU A 153 -9.96 0.32 9.35
C GLU A 153 -10.86 1.55 9.15
N LEU A 154 -10.64 2.33 8.08
CA LEU A 154 -11.33 3.60 7.76
C LEU A 154 -12.51 3.44 6.78
N PRO A 155 -13.12 2.25 6.71
CA PRO A 155 -13.90 1.71 5.58
C PRO A 155 -13.81 2.49 4.25
N ALA A 156 -12.62 2.53 3.64
CA ALA A 156 -12.35 3.23 2.38
C ALA A 156 -12.06 2.23 1.22
N PRO A 157 -13.06 1.44 0.76
CA PRO A 157 -12.83 0.26 -0.08
C PRO A 157 -12.20 0.56 -1.45
N ALA A 158 -12.51 1.71 -2.05
CA ALA A 158 -11.90 2.13 -3.32
C ALA A 158 -10.39 2.38 -3.15
N TRP A 159 -9.98 3.02 -2.06
CA TRP A 159 -8.58 3.27 -1.75
C TRP A 159 -7.83 2.01 -1.32
N ALA A 160 -8.48 1.13 -0.54
CA ALA A 160 -7.95 -0.19 -0.23
C ALA A 160 -7.69 -0.99 -1.51
N THR A 161 -8.62 -0.95 -2.47
CA THR A 161 -8.47 -1.60 -3.78
C THR A 161 -7.28 -1.06 -4.56
N GLN A 162 -7.12 0.27 -4.62
CA GLN A 162 -5.95 0.88 -5.28
C GLN A 162 -4.63 0.50 -4.63
N ALA A 163 -4.55 0.51 -3.30
CA ALA A 163 -3.35 0.07 -2.57
C ALA A 163 -3.05 -1.41 -2.84
N ARG A 164 -4.10 -2.23 -2.86
CA ARG A 164 -3.98 -3.66 -3.18
C ARG A 164 -3.45 -3.90 -4.59
N GLN A 165 -3.88 -3.12 -5.58
CA GLN A 165 -3.37 -3.19 -6.95
C GLN A 165 -1.88 -2.80 -7.04
N GLU A 166 -1.42 -1.84 -6.23
CA GLU A 166 0.01 -1.48 -6.18
C GLU A 166 0.88 -2.61 -5.60
N ILE A 167 0.37 -3.35 -4.61
CA ILE A 167 1.03 -4.57 -4.10
C ILE A 167 1.17 -5.60 -5.22
N ASP A 168 0.10 -5.82 -5.98
CA ASP A 168 0.10 -6.78 -7.10
C ASP A 168 1.11 -6.36 -8.18
N ARG A 169 1.20 -5.05 -8.48
CA ARG A 169 2.20 -4.46 -9.40
C ARG A 169 3.64 -4.57 -8.91
N LEU A 170 3.86 -4.67 -7.61
CA LEU A 170 5.19 -4.91 -7.05
C LEU A 170 5.73 -6.30 -7.41
N GLY A 171 4.89 -7.17 -7.97
CA GLY A 171 5.21 -8.59 -8.16
C GLY A 171 5.15 -9.37 -6.84
N ARG A 172 4.68 -8.73 -5.77
CA ARG A 172 4.16 -9.46 -4.60
C ARG A 172 2.84 -10.07 -5.07
N ARG A 173 2.89 -11.30 -5.58
CA ARG A 173 1.80 -12.23 -5.24
C ARG A 173 1.67 -12.12 -3.72
N ARG A 174 0.55 -11.58 -3.23
CA ARG A 174 0.09 -11.82 -1.85
C ARG A 174 0.38 -13.30 -1.56
N GLY A 175 1.17 -13.60 -0.53
CA GLY A 175 1.25 -14.97 -0.02
C GLY A 175 2.21 -15.98 -0.68
N ALA A 176 3.05 -15.65 -1.68
CA ALA A 176 4.08 -16.63 -2.10
C ALA A 176 5.18 -16.87 -1.03
N GLY A 177 5.23 -16.01 -0.01
CA GLY A 177 6.18 -16.02 1.11
C GLY A 177 5.55 -16.07 2.50
N GLU A 178 4.23 -16.22 2.63
CA GLU A 178 3.55 -16.32 3.95
C GLU A 178 2.70 -17.59 4.04
N GLU A 179 2.11 -18.04 2.94
CA GLU A 179 1.47 -19.35 2.88
C GLU A 179 2.45 -20.43 2.44
N LEU A 180 2.37 -21.59 3.10
CA LEU A 180 3.10 -22.79 2.70
C LEU A 180 2.58 -23.24 1.34
N THR A 181 3.48 -23.44 0.38
CA THR A 181 3.11 -24.11 -0.87
C THR A 181 2.66 -25.55 -0.59
N PRO A 182 1.88 -26.21 -1.47
CA PRO A 182 1.47 -27.60 -1.26
C PRO A 182 2.64 -28.59 -1.08
N ALA A 183 3.82 -28.28 -1.65
CA ALA A 183 5.03 -29.08 -1.43
C ALA A 183 5.64 -28.83 -0.04
N GLU A 184 5.71 -27.57 0.40
CA GLU A 184 6.19 -27.21 1.73
C GLU A 184 5.24 -27.74 2.81
N MET A 185 3.92 -27.68 2.61
CA MET A 185 2.92 -28.19 3.52
C MET A 185 3.10 -29.70 3.79
N ARG A 186 3.16 -30.50 2.72
CA ARG A 186 3.39 -31.95 2.81
C ARG A 186 4.69 -32.30 3.55
N VAL A 187 5.75 -31.52 3.33
CA VAL A 187 7.03 -31.71 4.03
C VAL A 187 6.89 -31.40 5.53
N VAL A 188 6.23 -30.29 5.86
CA VAL A 188 6.07 -29.81 7.24
C VAL A 188 5.17 -30.74 8.05
N GLU A 189 4.09 -31.28 7.47
CA GLU A 189 3.20 -32.26 8.12
C GLU A 189 3.95 -33.55 8.50
N LEU A 190 4.74 -34.09 7.57
CA LEU A 190 5.54 -35.29 7.84
C LEU A 190 6.61 -35.04 8.92
N ILE A 191 7.20 -33.85 8.95
CA ILE A 191 8.15 -33.46 9.98
C ILE A 191 7.46 -33.26 11.34
N ALA A 192 6.27 -32.67 11.37
CA ALA A 192 5.47 -32.55 12.58
C ALA A 192 5.09 -33.94 13.14
N ALA A 193 4.85 -34.92 12.26
CA ALA A 193 4.62 -36.33 12.62
C ALA A 193 5.88 -37.10 13.09
N GLY A 194 7.03 -36.43 13.27
CA GLY A 194 8.25 -37.04 13.81
C GLY A 194 9.18 -37.68 12.78
N LEU A 195 8.91 -37.57 11.48
CA LEU A 195 9.74 -38.19 10.43
C LEU A 195 11.03 -37.38 10.16
N THR A 196 12.15 -38.07 9.95
CA THR A 196 13.42 -37.41 9.60
C THR A 196 13.41 -36.94 8.14
N ASN A 197 14.23 -35.93 7.80
CA ASN A 197 14.32 -35.42 6.42
C ASN A 197 14.63 -36.52 5.40
N ARG A 198 15.38 -37.56 5.79
CA ARG A 198 15.69 -38.71 4.94
C ARG A 198 14.45 -39.55 4.62
N VAL A 199 13.64 -39.84 5.64
CA VAL A 199 12.39 -40.62 5.45
C VAL A 199 11.35 -39.81 4.68
N VAL A 200 11.29 -38.50 4.88
CA VAL A 200 10.44 -37.58 4.11
C VAL A 200 10.86 -37.55 2.64
N ALA A 201 12.17 -37.50 2.38
CA ALA A 201 12.74 -37.55 1.03
C ALA A 201 12.35 -38.85 0.30
N GLU A 202 12.46 -40.00 0.97
CA GLU A 202 12.02 -41.30 0.45
C GLU A 202 10.52 -41.33 0.14
N ARG A 203 9.67 -40.85 1.06
CA ARG A 203 8.21 -40.83 0.89
C ARG A 203 7.72 -39.91 -0.24
N LEU A 204 8.39 -38.78 -0.44
CA LEU A 204 8.00 -37.80 -1.45
C LEU A 204 8.75 -37.98 -2.78
N ALA A 205 9.59 -39.01 -2.90
CA ALA A 205 10.49 -39.22 -4.04
C ALA A 205 11.33 -37.98 -4.36
N LEU A 206 11.86 -37.31 -3.33
CA LEU A 206 12.70 -36.12 -3.40
C LEU A 206 14.12 -36.42 -2.90
N SER A 207 15.07 -35.55 -3.23
CA SER A 207 16.40 -35.61 -2.59
C SER A 207 16.35 -35.05 -1.16
N PRO A 208 17.18 -35.54 -0.22
CA PRO A 208 17.29 -34.96 1.12
C PRO A 208 17.56 -33.45 1.11
N LYS A 209 18.41 -33.00 0.17
CA LYS A 209 18.73 -31.58 -0.03
C LYS A 209 17.53 -30.75 -0.47
N THR A 210 16.64 -31.33 -1.28
CA THR A 210 15.39 -30.69 -1.71
C THR A 210 14.44 -30.56 -0.52
N VAL A 211 14.34 -31.59 0.33
CA VAL A 211 13.54 -31.54 1.57
C VAL A 211 14.07 -30.46 2.51
N GLU A 212 15.38 -30.40 2.76
CA GLU A 212 16.00 -29.35 3.59
C GLU A 212 15.68 -27.95 3.07
N ALA A 213 15.73 -27.74 1.75
CA ALA A 213 15.39 -26.47 1.13
C ALA A 213 13.89 -26.12 1.27
N HIS A 214 12.99 -27.10 1.25
CA HIS A 214 11.56 -26.88 1.55
C HIS A 214 11.33 -26.57 3.03
N VAL A 215 12.02 -27.23 3.95
CA VAL A 215 11.94 -26.96 5.39
C VAL A 215 12.42 -25.56 5.73
N ALA A 216 13.58 -25.15 5.20
CA ALA A 216 14.14 -23.82 5.45
C ALA A 216 13.18 -22.71 4.99
N ARG A 217 12.57 -22.88 3.81
CA ARG A 217 11.56 -21.95 3.29
C ARG A 217 10.31 -21.97 4.16
N ALA A 218 9.77 -23.14 4.49
CA ALA A 218 8.60 -23.26 5.34
C ALA A 218 8.80 -22.62 6.72
N TYR A 219 9.96 -22.81 7.35
CA TYR A 219 10.28 -22.23 8.66
C TYR A 219 10.38 -20.71 8.59
N ALA A 220 11.00 -20.18 7.53
CA ALA A 220 11.04 -18.74 7.29
C ALA A 220 9.63 -18.16 7.10
N LYS A 221 8.75 -18.85 6.37
CA LYS A 221 7.34 -18.45 6.17
C LYS A 221 6.50 -18.50 7.44
N LEU A 222 6.69 -19.52 8.26
CA LEU A 222 5.98 -19.70 9.53
C LEU A 222 6.58 -18.86 10.68
N GLY A 223 7.75 -18.23 10.47
CA GLY A 223 8.45 -17.48 11.52
C GLY A 223 8.96 -18.34 12.67
N ILE A 224 9.22 -19.64 12.43
CA ILE A 224 9.69 -20.59 13.45
C ILE A 224 11.16 -20.93 13.25
N ARG A 225 11.84 -21.32 14.34
CA ARG A 225 13.28 -21.58 14.34
C ARG A 225 13.63 -23.02 14.70
N SER A 226 12.66 -23.82 15.11
CA SER A 226 12.92 -25.20 15.55
C SER A 226 11.80 -26.18 15.21
N ARG A 227 12.19 -27.45 15.09
CA ARG A 227 11.27 -28.58 14.94
C ARG A 227 10.31 -28.72 16.12
N ALA A 228 10.77 -28.41 17.33
CA ALA A 228 9.93 -28.43 18.53
C ALA A 228 8.86 -27.32 18.50
N GLU A 229 9.21 -26.15 17.96
CA GLU A 229 8.27 -25.04 17.77
C GLU A 229 7.24 -25.34 16.68
N LEU A 230 7.64 -26.03 15.60
CA LEU A 230 6.71 -26.52 14.59
C LEU A 230 5.64 -27.44 15.21
N GLY A 231 6.07 -28.44 15.98
CA GLY A 231 5.16 -29.40 16.62
C GLY A 231 4.17 -28.71 17.56
N ARG A 232 4.62 -27.71 18.33
CA ARG A 232 3.74 -26.92 19.21
C ARG A 232 2.68 -26.14 18.43
N ARG A 233 3.07 -25.45 17.36
CA ARG A 233 2.12 -24.64 16.55
C ARG A 233 1.12 -25.48 15.77
N MET A 234 1.55 -26.64 15.25
CA MET A 234 0.64 -27.61 14.64
C MET A 234 -0.38 -28.15 15.64
N ALA A 235 0.04 -28.45 16.88
CA ALA A 235 -0.85 -28.90 17.95
C ALA A 235 -1.83 -27.80 18.43
N ALA A 236 -1.43 -26.53 18.33
CA ALA A 236 -2.26 -25.37 18.67
C ALA A 236 -3.28 -24.99 17.57
N GLY A 237 -3.16 -25.55 16.35
CA GLY A 237 -4.00 -25.19 15.21
C GLY A 237 -3.56 -23.91 14.48
N ASP A 238 -2.39 -23.37 14.80
CA ASP A 238 -1.85 -22.12 14.25
C ASP A 238 -1.23 -22.30 12.85
N VAL A 239 -1.13 -23.54 12.36
CA VAL A 239 -0.64 -23.87 11.01
C VAL A 239 -1.77 -24.57 10.26
N PRO A 240 -2.12 -24.12 9.04
CA PRO A 240 -3.12 -24.81 8.23
C PRO A 240 -2.65 -26.26 8.00
N SER A 241 -3.52 -27.23 8.21
CA SER A 241 -3.27 -28.62 7.82
C SER A 241 -4.09 -28.96 6.57
N CYS A 242 -3.56 -29.82 5.71
CA CYS A 242 -4.34 -30.43 4.65
C CYS A 242 -5.27 -31.46 5.32
N GLY A 243 -6.47 -31.02 5.69
CA GLY A 243 -7.48 -31.87 6.32
C GLY A 243 -7.74 -33.14 5.52
N ALA A 244 -7.84 -34.25 6.26
CA ALA A 244 -8.00 -35.62 5.79
C ALA A 244 -9.43 -35.96 5.30
N ASP A 245 -10.04 -35.11 4.46
CA ASP A 245 -11.44 -35.30 4.01
C ASP A 245 -11.62 -35.82 2.56
N ASP A 246 -10.55 -36.00 1.77
CA ASP A 246 -10.63 -36.54 0.39
C ASP A 246 -10.25 -38.03 0.29
N ALA A 247 -10.81 -38.86 1.19
CA ALA A 247 -10.69 -40.32 1.14
C ALA A 247 -12.03 -41.08 1.27
N ALA A 248 -13.15 -40.42 0.98
CA ALA A 248 -14.44 -41.09 0.84
C ALA A 248 -15.35 -40.36 -0.16
N LEU A 249 -15.19 -40.68 -1.45
CA LEU A 249 -16.25 -41.05 -2.40
C LEU A 249 -15.62 -41.46 -3.75
#